data_AF-A0A7H8NX09-F1
#
_entry.id   AF-A0A7H8NX09-F1
#
_cell.length_a   1.000
_cell.length_b   1.000
_cell.length_c   1.000
_cell.angle_alpha   90.00
_cell.angle_beta   90.00
_cell.angle_gamma   90.00
#
_symmetry.space_group_name_H-M   'P 1'
#
loop_
_entity.id
_entity.type
_entity.pdbx_description
1 polymer ?
#
loop_
_entity_poly.entity_id
_entity_poly.type
_entity_poly.pdbx_seq_one_letter_code
_entity_poly.pdbx_strand_id
1 'polypeptide(L)'
;MHIDCQGTRLHLAAQPTQDTDASRLTTLEIEKDGTRQAIAVPKEMDGYTAVGLACVQDRSGTPYFVVQYGELPFGCSFCEWYYLYDASGRQLTHSTPPLRGAEGEEQEPNNDEYEKLIDTLGIKHPEVNYIED
;
A
#
# COMPACT_ATOMS: atom_id res chain seq x y z
N MET A 1 -12.43 4.95 -0.05
CA MET A 1 -12.53 4.10 -1.26
C MET A 1 -12.41 2.61 -0.90
N HIS A 2 -12.65 1.71 -1.85
CA HIS A 2 -12.34 0.28 -1.68
C HIS A 2 -12.04 -0.40 -3.02
N ILE A 3 -11.40 -1.57 -2.98
CA ILE A 3 -11.19 -2.44 -4.15
C ILE A 3 -11.61 -3.88 -3.82
N ASP A 4 -12.23 -4.57 -4.78
CA ASP A 4 -12.61 -5.97 -4.67
C ASP A 4 -11.58 -6.86 -5.39
N CYS A 5 -11.21 -7.97 -4.75
CA CYS A 5 -10.35 -9.00 -5.30
C CYS A 5 -10.95 -10.37 -4.96
N GLN A 6 -11.71 -10.92 -5.90
CA GLN A 6 -12.36 -12.24 -5.79
C GLN A 6 -13.20 -12.40 -4.51
N GLY A 7 -14.06 -11.42 -4.20
CA GLY A 7 -14.95 -11.49 -3.04
C GLY A 7 -14.29 -11.17 -1.69
N THR A 8 -13.02 -10.77 -1.71
CA THR A 8 -12.36 -10.08 -0.60
C THR A 8 -12.25 -8.60 -0.96
N ARG A 9 -12.56 -7.70 -0.03
CA ARG A 9 -12.53 -6.25 -0.26
C ARG A 9 -11.51 -5.58 0.65
N LEU A 10 -10.66 -4.75 0.07
CA LEU A 10 -9.76 -3.88 0.82
C LEU A 10 -10.32 -2.47 0.83
N HIS A 11 -10.51 -1.92 2.02
CA HIS A 11 -11.03 -0.58 2.27
C HIS A 11 -9.89 0.34 2.66
N LEU A 12 -9.90 1.55 2.09
CA LEU A 12 -8.99 2.63 2.42
C LEU A 12 -9.79 3.89 2.72
N ALA A 13 -9.58 4.47 3.90
CA ALA A 13 -10.28 5.69 4.33
C ALA A 13 -9.29 6.68 4.94
N ALA A 14 -9.43 7.96 4.60
CA ALA A 14 -8.73 9.04 5.28
C ALA A 14 -9.30 9.21 6.69
N GLN A 15 -8.42 9.39 7.67
CA GLN A 15 -8.82 9.74 9.02
C GLN A 15 -9.31 11.19 9.05
N PRO A 16 -10.35 11.51 9.84
CA PRO A 16 -10.78 12.89 10.01
C PRO A 16 -9.66 13.74 10.62
N THR A 17 -9.36 14.87 9.99
CA THR A 17 -8.48 15.91 10.55
C THR A 17 -9.21 17.24 10.61
N GLN A 18 -8.91 18.06 11.62
CA GLN A 18 -9.40 19.45 11.70
C GLN A 18 -8.46 20.44 11.00
N ASP A 19 -7.25 20.00 10.65
CA ASP A 19 -6.24 20.80 9.98
C ASP A 19 -6.13 20.34 8.53
N THR A 20 -6.45 21.24 7.59
CA THR A 20 -6.42 20.96 6.15
C THR A 20 -5.01 20.93 5.58
N ASP A 21 -4.04 21.51 6.30
CA ASP A 21 -2.66 21.66 5.84
C ASP A 21 -1.72 20.62 6.48
N ALA A 22 -2.23 19.80 7.42
CA ALA A 22 -1.48 18.71 8.03
C ALA A 22 -1.54 17.42 7.21
N SER A 23 -0.46 16.63 7.28
CA SER A 23 -0.42 15.30 6.68
C SER A 23 -1.55 14.42 7.20
N ARG A 24 -2.35 13.85 6.29
CA ARG A 24 -3.51 13.02 6.65
C ARG A 24 -3.11 11.56 6.74
N LEU A 25 -3.42 10.91 7.86
CA LEU A 25 -3.30 9.46 7.99
C LEU A 25 -4.53 8.76 7.42
N THR A 26 -4.36 7.51 7.01
CA THR A 26 -5.40 6.65 6.45
C THR A 26 -5.49 5.35 7.24
N THR A 27 -6.64 4.68 7.17
CA THR A 27 -6.85 3.35 7.72
C THR A 27 -7.07 2.35 6.60
N LEU A 28 -6.49 1.16 6.80
CA LEU A 28 -6.74 -0.01 5.96
C LEU A 28 -7.52 -1.05 6.73
N GLU A 29 -8.57 -1.56 6.10
CA GLU A 29 -9.36 -2.65 6.63
C GLU A 29 -9.69 -3.64 5.52
N ILE A 30 -9.55 -4.93 5.80
CA ILE A 30 -9.94 -5.99 4.87
C ILE A 30 -11.26 -6.61 5.31
N GLU A 31 -12.14 -6.82 4.35
CA GLU A 31 -13.46 -7.42 4.52
C GLU A 31 -13.55 -8.72 3.72
N LYS A 32 -13.97 -9.78 4.39
CA LYS A 32 -14.26 -11.08 3.77
C LYS A 32 -15.43 -11.74 4.47
N ASP A 33 -16.37 -12.29 3.71
CA ASP A 33 -17.56 -12.96 4.23
C ASP A 33 -18.34 -12.11 5.26
N GLY A 34 -18.40 -10.79 5.03
CA GLY A 34 -19.06 -9.81 5.90
C GLY A 34 -18.29 -9.47 7.19
N THR A 35 -17.12 -10.06 7.42
CA THR A 35 -16.24 -9.75 8.55
C THR A 35 -15.17 -8.76 8.13
N ARG A 36 -15.08 -7.63 8.85
CA ARG A 36 -14.08 -6.57 8.62
C ARG A 36 -13.02 -6.58 9.72
N GLN A 37 -11.75 -6.47 9.34
CA GLN A 37 -10.62 -6.42 10.26
C GLN A 37 -9.63 -5.34 9.84
N ALA A 38 -9.02 -4.67 10.82
CA ALA A 38 -7.99 -3.67 10.59
C ALA A 38 -6.68 -4.33 10.14
N ILE A 39 -6.00 -3.68 9.19
CA ILE A 39 -4.65 -4.03 8.78
C ILE A 39 -3.70 -3.02 9.42
N ALA A 40 -2.66 -3.52 10.08
CA ALA A 40 -1.62 -2.67 10.64
C ALA A 40 -0.80 -2.02 9.52
N VAL A 41 -0.48 -0.74 9.69
CA VAL A 41 0.47 -0.04 8.84
C VAL A 41 1.86 -0.67 9.01
N PRO A 42 2.61 -0.93 7.93
CA PRO A 42 3.98 -1.41 8.01
C PRO A 42 4.85 -0.49 8.87
N LYS A 43 5.72 -1.07 9.69
CA LYS A 43 6.54 -0.28 10.63
C LYS A 43 7.50 0.67 9.93
N GLU A 44 7.91 0.33 8.71
CA GLU A 44 8.83 1.14 7.93
C GLU A 44 8.14 2.37 7.33
N MET A 45 6.80 2.39 7.32
CA MET A 45 5.96 3.48 6.84
C MET A 45 5.50 4.40 7.98
N ASP A 46 6.24 4.46 9.09
CA ASP A 46 5.97 5.45 10.15
C ASP A 46 6.13 6.87 9.59
N GLY A 47 5.10 7.70 9.77
CA GLY A 47 4.99 9.02 9.14
C GLY A 47 4.41 9.01 7.71
N TYR A 48 4.23 7.84 7.09
CA TYR A 48 3.59 7.66 5.79
C TYR A 48 2.23 6.99 5.91
N THR A 49 1.43 7.05 4.85
CA THR A 49 0.08 6.53 4.84
C THR A 49 -0.26 5.83 3.54
N ALA A 50 -1.24 4.92 3.57
CA ALA A 50 -1.73 4.29 2.35
C ALA A 50 -2.50 5.31 1.50
N VAL A 51 -2.18 5.41 0.22
CA VAL A 51 -2.74 6.39 -0.72
C VAL A 51 -3.40 5.76 -1.94
N GLY A 52 -3.07 4.51 -2.26
CA GLY A 52 -3.60 3.82 -3.43
C GLY A 52 -3.75 2.32 -3.23
N LEU A 53 -4.73 1.74 -3.91
CA LEU A 53 -5.05 0.31 -3.87
C LEU A 53 -5.11 -0.29 -5.28
N ALA A 54 -4.59 -1.50 -5.43
CA ALA A 54 -4.83 -2.35 -6.60
C ALA A 54 -5.09 -3.82 -6.20
N CYS A 55 -5.84 -4.53 -7.04
CA CYS A 55 -6.05 -5.97 -6.98
C CYS A 55 -5.28 -6.62 -8.11
N VAL A 56 -4.49 -7.64 -7.79
CA VAL A 56 -3.69 -8.40 -8.75
C VAL A 56 -3.82 -9.89 -8.48
N GLN A 57 -3.42 -10.71 -9.46
CA GLN A 57 -3.44 -12.16 -9.35
C GLN A 57 -2.11 -12.74 -9.81
N ASP A 58 -1.64 -13.78 -9.12
CA ASP A 58 -0.50 -14.56 -9.60
C ASP A 58 -0.87 -15.42 -10.83
N ARG A 59 0.12 -16.16 -11.36
CA ARG A 59 -0.08 -17.08 -12.50
C ARG A 59 -1.11 -18.19 -12.25
N SER A 60 -1.39 -18.50 -10.99
CA SER A 60 -2.35 -19.53 -10.57
C SER A 60 -3.76 -18.96 -10.32
N GLY A 61 -3.93 -17.63 -10.42
CA GLY A 61 -5.18 -16.94 -10.12
C GLY A 61 -5.36 -16.58 -8.64
N THR A 62 -4.33 -16.77 -7.80
CA THR A 62 -4.36 -16.40 -6.37
C THR A 62 -4.44 -14.88 -6.24
N PRO A 63 -5.42 -14.32 -5.50
CA PRO A 63 -5.57 -12.88 -5.36
C PRO A 63 -4.61 -12.28 -4.33
N TYR A 64 -4.10 -11.08 -4.65
CA TYR A 64 -3.29 -10.23 -3.79
C TYR A 64 -3.76 -8.78 -3.88
N PHE A 65 -3.44 -8.00 -2.86
CA PHE A 65 -3.61 -6.56 -2.87
C PHE A 65 -2.25 -5.89 -2.95
N VAL A 66 -2.14 -4.89 -3.82
CA VAL A 66 -1.03 -3.93 -3.80
C VAL A 66 -1.54 -2.67 -3.13
N VAL A 67 -0.81 -2.23 -2.11
CA VAL A 67 -1.06 -0.97 -1.42
C VAL A 67 0.12 -0.06 -1.66
N GLN A 68 -0.17 1.14 -2.15
CA GLN A 68 0.81 2.20 -2.28
C GLN A 68 0.79 3.07 -1.03
N TYR A 69 1.97 3.37 -0.50
CA TYR A 69 2.19 4.30 0.61
C TYR A 69 2.88 5.58 0.13
N GLY A 70 2.55 6.69 0.77
CA GLY A 70 3.08 8.04 0.50
C GLY A 70 2.55 9.05 1.51
N GLU A 71 2.44 10.32 1.11
CA GLU A 71 1.95 11.43 1.94
C GLU A 71 0.72 12.12 1.32
N LEU A 72 -0.31 12.38 2.13
CA LEU A 72 -1.50 13.16 1.73
C LEU A 72 -1.50 14.54 2.42
N PRO A 73 -1.96 15.63 1.77
CA PRO A 73 -2.42 15.72 0.37
C PRO A 73 -1.27 15.99 -0.62
N PHE A 74 -0.03 15.98 -0.15
CA PHE A 74 1.14 16.48 -0.89
C PHE A 74 1.51 15.66 -2.13
N GLY A 75 0.92 14.47 -2.32
CA GLY A 75 1.04 13.67 -3.54
C GLY A 75 2.48 13.27 -3.87
N CYS A 76 2.70 12.79 -5.10
CA CYS A 76 3.92 12.16 -5.68
C CYS A 76 5.23 12.98 -5.63
N SER A 77 5.39 13.95 -4.74
CA SER A 77 6.62 14.74 -4.61
C SER A 77 7.78 13.92 -4.03
N PHE A 78 7.50 12.84 -3.30
CA PHE A 78 8.49 11.88 -2.83
C PHE A 78 7.93 10.45 -2.77
N CYS A 79 8.72 9.53 -3.31
CA CYS A 79 8.81 8.12 -2.93
C CYS A 79 7.49 7.33 -2.84
N GLU A 80 7.15 6.58 -3.89
CA GLU A 80 6.04 5.63 -3.87
C GLU A 80 6.52 4.25 -3.38
N TRP A 81 6.12 3.88 -2.16
CA TRP A 81 6.35 2.52 -1.66
C TRP A 81 5.20 1.60 -2.01
N TYR A 82 5.51 0.40 -2.46
CA TYR A 82 4.51 -0.61 -2.78
C TYR A 82 4.66 -1.80 -1.85
N TYR A 83 3.54 -2.19 -1.24
CA TYR A 83 3.46 -3.34 -0.37
C TYR A 83 2.48 -4.35 -0.94
N LEU A 84 2.88 -5.62 -0.93
CA LEU A 84 2.03 -6.73 -1.31
C LEU A 84 1.38 -7.34 -0.06
N TYR A 85 0.07 -7.53 -0.10
CA TYR A 85 -0.71 -8.21 0.92
C TYR A 85 -1.43 -9.42 0.32
N ASP A 86 -1.51 -10.52 1.08
CA ASP A 86 -2.39 -11.63 0.69
C ASP A 86 -3.87 -11.32 0.97
N ALA A 87 -4.76 -12.19 0.52
CA ALA A 87 -6.21 -12.06 0.70
C ALA A 87 -6.70 -12.14 2.17
N SER A 88 -5.80 -12.37 3.14
CA SER A 88 -6.13 -12.25 4.57
C SER A 88 -5.75 -10.89 5.15
N GLY A 89 -5.09 -10.02 4.36
CA GLY A 89 -4.57 -8.74 4.82
C GLY A 89 -3.21 -8.85 5.48
N ARG A 90 -2.51 -9.98 5.31
CA ARG A 90 -1.15 -10.17 5.82
C ARG A 90 -0.16 -9.54 4.86
N GLN A 91 0.69 -8.66 5.40
CA GLN A 91 1.83 -8.06 4.72
C GLN A 91 2.82 -9.16 4.29
N LEU A 92 3.27 -9.09 3.04
CA LEU A 92 4.22 -10.05 2.45
C LEU A 92 5.58 -9.44 2.12
N THR A 93 5.67 -8.12 2.05
CA THR A 93 6.88 -7.39 1.64
C THR A 93 7.20 -6.29 2.64
N HIS A 94 8.45 -5.86 2.68
CA HIS A 94 8.97 -4.84 3.58
C HIS A 94 9.91 -3.90 2.82
N SER A 95 10.02 -2.68 3.33
CA SER A 95 10.97 -1.68 2.85
C SER A 95 12.02 -1.44 3.93
N THR A 96 12.99 -2.36 4.10
CA THR A 96 14.02 -2.25 5.15
C THR A 96 15.43 -2.12 4.54
N PRO A 97 16.08 -0.95 4.60
CA PRO A 97 15.56 0.36 5.09
C PRO A 97 14.43 0.91 4.20
N PRO A 98 13.62 1.87 4.68
CA PRO A 98 12.53 2.44 3.89
C PRO A 98 13.04 3.15 2.65
N LEU A 99 14.18 3.83 2.73
CA LEU A 99 14.80 4.53 1.61
C LEU A 99 16.11 3.86 1.21
N ARG A 100 16.40 3.85 -0.09
CA ARG A 100 17.74 3.54 -0.64
C ARG A 100 18.48 4.84 -0.93
N GLY A 101 19.81 4.75 -1.00
CA GLY A 101 20.71 5.88 -1.19
C GLY A 101 21.49 6.22 0.08
N ALA A 102 22.64 6.87 -0.09
CA ALA A 102 23.44 7.35 1.04
C ALA A 102 22.82 8.62 1.64
N GLU A 103 23.12 8.89 2.91
CA GLU A 103 22.75 10.16 3.54
C GLU A 103 23.47 11.32 2.82
N GLY A 104 22.70 12.33 2.39
CA GLY A 104 23.22 13.46 1.61
C GLY A 104 23.22 13.27 0.09
N GLU A 105 22.76 12.12 -0.40
CA GLU A 105 22.47 11.86 -1.81
C GLU A 105 20.94 11.83 -2.06
N GLU A 106 20.55 11.75 -3.33
CA GLU A 106 19.14 11.53 -3.69
C GLU A 106 18.70 10.15 -3.17
N GLN A 107 17.63 10.14 -2.38
CA GLN A 107 17.07 8.93 -1.79
C GLN A 107 15.80 8.52 -2.52
N GLU A 108 15.59 7.21 -2.65
CA GLU A 108 14.46 6.63 -3.37
C GLU A 108 13.71 5.60 -2.50
N PRO A 109 12.40 5.36 -2.74
CA PRO A 109 11.63 4.36 -2.01
C PRO A 109 12.21 2.96 -2.23
N ASN A 110 12.38 2.21 -1.15
CA ASN A 110 12.89 0.86 -1.24
C ASN A 110 11.80 -0.17 -1.58
N ASN A 111 11.62 -0.45 -2.87
CA ASN A 111 10.67 -1.44 -3.37
C ASN A 111 11.29 -2.82 -3.69
N ASP A 112 12.51 -3.13 -3.21
CA ASP A 112 13.26 -4.30 -3.70
C ASP A 112 12.54 -5.63 -3.44
N GLU A 113 12.03 -5.81 -2.22
CA GLU A 113 11.31 -7.02 -1.85
C GLU A 113 9.99 -7.16 -2.63
N TYR A 114 9.30 -6.03 -2.83
CA TYR A 114 8.08 -5.97 -3.63
C TYR A 114 8.32 -6.37 -5.08
N GLU A 115 9.25 -5.71 -5.76
CA GLU A 115 9.58 -5.97 -7.17
C GLU A 115 9.98 -7.43 -7.41
N LYS A 116 10.84 -7.95 -6.52
CA LYS A 116 11.27 -9.35 -6.58
C LYS A 116 10.11 -10.33 -6.36
N LEU A 117 9.22 -10.05 -5.41
CA LEU A 117 8.11 -10.94 -5.09
C LEU A 117 7.07 -10.96 -6.21
N ILE A 118 6.69 -9.80 -6.75
CA ILE A 118 5.71 -9.75 -7.85
C ILE A 118 6.23 -10.45 -9.11
N ASP A 119 7.52 -10.30 -9.43
CA ASP A 119 8.14 -11.01 -10.57
C ASP A 119 8.13 -12.53 -10.36
N THR A 120 8.49 -12.97 -9.14
CA THR A 120 8.44 -14.39 -8.75
C THR A 120 7.03 -14.97 -8.89
N LEU A 121 6.00 -14.22 -8.50
CA LEU A 121 4.59 -14.60 -8.62
C LEU A 121 4.05 -14.45 -10.06
N GLY A 122 4.82 -13.79 -10.94
CA GLY A 122 4.38 -13.46 -12.30
C GLY A 122 3.29 -12.40 -12.36
N ILE A 123 3.20 -11.56 -11.34
CA ILE A 123 2.32 -10.41 -11.26
C ILE A 123 2.99 -9.25 -12.01
N LYS A 124 2.25 -8.59 -12.90
CA LYS A 124 2.68 -7.31 -13.45
C LYS A 124 2.36 -6.21 -12.44
N HIS A 125 3.27 -5.25 -12.29
CA HIS A 125 3.01 -4.05 -11.49
C HIS A 125 1.70 -3.39 -11.98
N PRO A 126 0.72 -3.17 -11.09
CA PRO A 126 -0.58 -2.63 -11.49
C PRO A 126 -0.59 -1.10 -11.51
N GLU A 127 -1.50 -0.52 -12.28
CA GLU A 127 -1.97 0.83 -11.98
C GLU A 127 -2.78 0.80 -10.68
N VAL A 128 -2.61 1.82 -9.83
CA VAL A 128 -3.28 1.92 -8.53
C VAL A 128 -4.41 2.94 -8.57
N ASN A 129 -5.49 2.62 -7.88
CA ASN A 129 -6.61 3.53 -7.66
C ASN A 129 -6.32 4.35 -6.41
N TYR A 130 -6.24 5.67 -6.57
CA TYR A 130 -5.93 6.59 -5.48
C TYR A 130 -7.17 6.90 -4.64
N ILE A 131 -6.97 7.16 -3.35
CA ILE A 131 -8.00 7.78 -2.52
C ILE A 131 -8.21 9.22 -3.01
N GLU A 132 -9.47 9.59 -3.26
CA GLU A 132 -9.84 10.97 -3.56
C GLU A 132 -9.72 11.82 -2.27
N ASP A 133 -9.14 13.02 -2.40
CA ASP A 133 -8.93 13.99 -1.30
C ASP A 133 -10.23 14.55 -0.69
#